data_AF-A0A3Q9BM38-F1
#
_entry.id   AF-A0A3Q9BM38-F1
#
_cell.length_a   1.000
_cell.length_b   1.000
_cell.length_c   1.000
_cell.angle_alpha   90.00
_cell.angle_beta   90.00
_cell.angle_gamma   90.00
#
_symmetry.space_group_name_H-M   'P 1'
#
loop_
_entity.id
_entity.type
_entity.pdbx_description
1 polymer ?
#
loop_
_entity_poly.entity_id
_entity_poly.type
_entity_poly.pdbx_seq_one_letter_code
_entity_poly.pdbx_strand_id
1 'polypeptide(L)'
;MNQLLKLSYEQISDQQMIDLRSQKEFQRGHLQGALNLTPRNLLKYGKHFLSKDQEIVLIVAKENFQELPALVEEAEAAGIENISAYLLAEDIPESNLEKIQTIPAADFMTLEGNYRLLDLRHPDEITRPAPEKHLVNIPIEELPENYSQLDLNLNVYTLCGSGGRATAAASYLKKQGYQPIVIEGGMGAVEAFNKGL
;
A
#
# COMPACT_ATOMS: atom_id res chain seq x y z
N MET A 1 -6.27 0.95 -28.12
CA MET A 1 -6.59 1.04 -26.68
C MET A 1 -7.93 0.37 -26.46
N ASN A 2 -7.96 -0.68 -25.65
CA ASN A 2 -9.24 -1.14 -25.10
C ASN A 2 -9.78 -0.02 -24.19
N GLN A 3 -11.02 0.39 -24.41
CA GLN A 3 -11.65 1.42 -23.59
C GLN A 3 -11.93 0.82 -22.20
N LEU A 4 -11.41 1.42 -21.14
CA LEU A 4 -11.71 0.99 -19.77
C LEU A 4 -13.21 1.11 -19.49
N LEU A 5 -13.79 0.06 -18.90
CA LEU A 5 -15.17 0.09 -18.44
C LEU A 5 -15.27 0.85 -17.11
N LYS A 6 -16.20 1.80 -17.00
CA LYS A 6 -16.56 2.37 -15.70
C LYS A 6 -17.45 1.38 -14.95
N LEU A 7 -17.06 1.02 -13.72
CA LEU A 7 -17.84 0.18 -12.82
C LEU A 7 -18.43 0.99 -11.67
N SER A 8 -19.54 0.50 -11.13
CA SER A 8 -19.99 0.75 -9.75
C SER A 8 -19.30 -0.21 -8.80
N TYR A 9 -19.14 0.17 -7.53
CA TYR A 9 -18.45 -0.68 -6.56
C TYR A 9 -19.18 -2.02 -6.31
N GLU A 10 -20.50 -2.08 -6.50
CA GLU A 10 -21.28 -3.33 -6.41
C GLU A 10 -21.03 -4.30 -7.57
N GLN A 11 -20.42 -3.83 -8.66
CA GLN A 11 -20.07 -4.67 -9.81
C GLN A 11 -18.69 -5.32 -9.66
N ILE A 12 -17.94 -4.95 -8.61
CA ILE A 12 -16.66 -5.61 -8.30
C ILE A 12 -16.97 -7.00 -7.74
N SER A 13 -16.32 -8.00 -8.32
CA SER A 13 -16.43 -9.40 -7.93
C SER A 13 -15.07 -9.93 -7.49
N ASP A 14 -14.31 -10.42 -8.45
CA ASP A 14 -13.11 -11.22 -8.33
C ASP A 14 -11.92 -10.49 -8.96
N GLN A 15 -12.01 -9.19 -9.21
CA GLN A 15 -10.90 -8.40 -9.75
C GLN A 15 -9.91 -7.98 -8.66
N GLN A 16 -8.67 -7.72 -9.07
CA GLN A 16 -7.65 -7.07 -8.26
C GLN A 16 -7.93 -5.57 -8.25
N MET A 17 -8.21 -5.02 -7.08
CA MET A 17 -8.48 -3.59 -6.91
C MET A 17 -7.20 -2.82 -6.59
N ILE A 18 -6.87 -1.83 -7.41
CA ILE A 18 -5.70 -0.97 -7.22
C ILE A 18 -6.17 0.45 -6.98
N ASP A 19 -5.97 0.94 -5.76
CA ASP A 19 -6.27 2.31 -5.41
C ASP A 19 -5.06 3.20 -5.68
N LEU A 20 -5.22 4.07 -6.69
CA LEU A 20 -4.19 4.98 -7.19
C LEU A 20 -4.05 6.25 -6.34
N ARG A 21 -4.97 6.49 -5.39
CA ARG A 21 -4.95 7.69 -4.56
C ARG A 21 -3.74 7.74 -3.65
N SER A 22 -3.51 8.91 -3.05
CA SER A 22 -2.41 9.07 -2.11
C SER A 22 -2.57 8.16 -0.89
N GLN A 23 -1.45 7.85 -0.24
CA GLN A 23 -1.45 7.07 0.99
C GLN A 23 -2.38 7.65 2.08
N LYS A 24 -2.53 8.98 2.13
CA LYS A 24 -3.33 9.67 3.15
C LYS A 24 -4.83 9.51 2.88
N GLU A 25 -5.25 9.59 1.62
CA GLU A 25 -6.63 9.35 1.22
C GLU A 25 -7.01 7.89 1.48
N PHE A 26 -6.16 6.97 1.04
CA PHE A 26 -6.35 5.55 1.25
C PHE A 26 -6.48 5.18 2.73
N GLN A 27 -5.55 5.66 3.57
CA GLN A 27 -5.58 5.40 5.02
C GLN A 27 -6.88 5.84 5.69
N ARG A 28 -7.48 6.95 5.23
CA ARG A 28 -8.72 7.52 5.79
C ARG A 28 -9.99 6.81 5.34
N GLY A 29 -9.94 6.11 4.20
CA GLY A 29 -11.07 5.36 3.68
C GLY A 29 -10.76 4.74 2.33
N HIS A 30 -10.84 3.41 2.23
CA HIS A 30 -10.67 2.65 1.00
C HIS A 30 -11.60 1.45 0.97
N LEU A 31 -11.85 0.92 -0.23
CA LEU A 31 -12.64 -0.29 -0.39
C LEU A 31 -11.89 -1.50 0.16
N GLN A 32 -12.58 -2.36 0.91
CA GLN A 32 -11.96 -3.53 1.51
C GLN A 32 -11.28 -4.43 0.46
N GLY A 33 -10.04 -4.81 0.72
CA GLY A 33 -9.26 -5.68 -0.17
C GLY A 33 -8.57 -4.95 -1.34
N ALA A 34 -8.74 -3.62 -1.45
CA ALA A 34 -7.95 -2.81 -2.37
C ALA A 34 -6.49 -2.71 -1.92
N LEU A 35 -5.58 -2.68 -2.90
CA LEU A 35 -4.16 -2.46 -2.69
C LEU A 35 -3.82 -1.02 -3.04
N ASN A 36 -3.16 -0.29 -2.15
CA ASN A 36 -2.73 1.08 -2.45
C ASN A 36 -1.41 1.08 -3.24
N LEU A 37 -1.47 1.47 -4.50
CA LEU A 37 -0.30 1.74 -5.34
C LEU A 37 -0.55 3.03 -6.09
N THR A 38 0.05 4.13 -5.63
CA THR A 38 0.07 5.39 -6.41
C THR A 38 0.62 5.13 -7.82
N PRO A 39 0.32 5.95 -8.84
CA PRO A 39 0.78 5.71 -10.21
C PRO A 39 2.26 5.34 -10.30
N ARG A 40 3.13 6.09 -9.61
CA ARG A 40 4.57 5.78 -9.53
C ARG A 40 4.87 4.41 -8.91
N ASN A 41 4.19 4.04 -7.83
CA ASN A 41 4.41 2.75 -7.17
C ASN A 41 3.79 1.59 -7.93
N LEU A 42 2.68 1.81 -8.65
CA LEU A 42 2.09 0.82 -9.55
C LEU A 42 3.11 0.44 -10.60
N LEU A 43 3.64 1.41 -11.35
CA LEU A 43 4.63 1.17 -12.40
C LEU A 43 5.91 0.50 -11.88
N LYS A 44 6.33 0.84 -10.65
CA LYS A 44 7.58 0.33 -10.07
C LYS A 44 7.44 -1.07 -9.45
N TYR A 45 6.35 -1.31 -8.71
CA TYR A 45 6.21 -2.49 -7.85
C TYR A 45 5.02 -3.38 -8.19
N GLY A 46 4.07 -2.92 -9.01
CA GLY A 46 2.80 -3.61 -9.27
C GLY A 46 2.97 -5.08 -9.66
N LYS A 47 3.92 -5.38 -10.55
CA LYS A 47 4.21 -6.76 -11.01
C LYS A 47 4.53 -7.78 -9.91
N HIS A 48 4.97 -7.33 -8.73
CA HIS A 48 5.28 -8.20 -7.60
C HIS A 48 4.01 -8.60 -6.85
N PHE A 49 3.00 -7.72 -6.83
CA PHE A 49 1.76 -7.92 -6.08
C PHE A 49 0.64 -8.54 -6.91
N LEU A 50 0.69 -8.35 -8.23
CA LEU A 50 -0.45 -8.60 -9.11
C LEU A 50 -0.33 -9.93 -9.83
N SER A 51 -1.40 -10.72 -9.74
CA SER A 51 -1.57 -11.91 -10.57
C SER A 51 -1.80 -11.50 -12.02
N LYS A 52 -1.17 -12.22 -12.96
CA LYS A 52 -1.41 -12.01 -14.39
C LYS A 52 -2.74 -12.60 -14.85
N ASP A 53 -3.30 -13.57 -14.13
CA ASP A 53 -4.48 -14.32 -14.55
C ASP A 53 -5.80 -13.68 -14.07
N GLN A 54 -5.73 -12.55 -13.37
CA GLN A 54 -6.88 -11.92 -12.73
C GLN A 54 -7.01 -10.47 -13.23
N GLU A 55 -8.22 -10.09 -13.64
CA GLU A 55 -8.51 -8.73 -14.10
C GLU A 55 -8.23 -7.69 -13.02
N ILE A 56 -7.85 -6.49 -13.47
CA ILE A 56 -7.52 -5.36 -12.61
C ILE A 56 -8.57 -4.26 -12.79
N VAL A 57 -9.06 -3.75 -11.66
CA VAL A 57 -9.88 -2.53 -11.57
C VAL A 57 -9.07 -1.44 -10.90
N LEU A 58 -8.95 -0.29 -11.56
CA LEU A 58 -8.28 0.89 -11.01
C LEU A 58 -9.28 1.77 -10.26
N ILE A 59 -9.05 2.01 -8.98
CA ILE A 59 -9.78 3.01 -8.19
C ILE A 59 -9.01 4.33 -8.31
N VAL A 60 -9.67 5.35 -8.84
CA VAL A 60 -9.07 6.64 -9.18
C VAL A 60 -9.92 7.78 -8.59
N ALA A 61 -9.28 8.84 -8.11
CA ALA A 61 -9.99 10.05 -7.73
C ALA A 61 -10.47 10.79 -8.99
N LYS A 62 -11.64 11.41 -8.93
CA LYS A 62 -12.28 12.04 -10.10
C LYS A 62 -11.40 13.10 -10.75
N GLU A 63 -10.62 13.84 -9.96
CA GLU A 63 -9.67 14.84 -10.43
C GLU A 63 -8.52 14.26 -11.26
N ASN A 64 -8.13 12.99 -11.03
CA ASN A 64 -7.04 12.34 -11.76
C ASN A 64 -7.54 11.46 -12.92
N PHE A 65 -8.85 11.40 -13.16
CA PHE A 65 -9.43 10.56 -14.22
C PHE A 65 -8.86 10.87 -15.62
N GLN A 66 -8.53 12.13 -15.90
CA GLN A 66 -8.00 12.53 -17.21
C GLN A 66 -6.61 11.94 -17.52
N GLU A 67 -5.84 11.60 -16.49
CA GLU A 67 -4.48 11.02 -16.61
C GLU A 67 -4.52 9.50 -16.78
N LEU A 68 -5.68 8.87 -16.48
CA LEU A 68 -5.82 7.41 -16.42
C LEU A 68 -5.45 6.69 -17.73
N PRO A 69 -5.85 7.17 -18.94
CA PRO A 69 -5.49 6.47 -20.17
C PRO A 69 -3.98 6.37 -20.39
N ALA A 70 -3.23 7.44 -20.12
CA ALA A 70 -1.77 7.44 -20.26
C ALA A 70 -1.11 6.51 -19.24
N LEU A 71 -1.60 6.53 -17.99
CA LEU A 71 -1.12 5.62 -16.95
C LEU A 71 -1.33 4.14 -17.32
N VAL A 72 -2.45 3.80 -17.95
CA VAL A 72 -2.71 2.41 -18.38
C VAL A 72 -1.73 1.98 -19.47
N GLU A 73 -1.44 2.83 -20.45
CA GLU A 73 -0.41 2.53 -21.46
C GLU A 73 0.97 2.31 -20.82
N GLU A 74 1.35 3.16 -19.84
CA GLU A 74 2.60 2.99 -19.09
C GLU A 74 2.61 1.71 -18.25
N ALA A 75 1.48 1.35 -17.63
CA ALA A 75 1.35 0.14 -16.82
C ALA A 75 1.47 -1.12 -17.67
N GLU A 76 0.81 -1.16 -18.84
CA GLU A 76 0.94 -2.24 -19.82
C GLU A 76 2.39 -2.38 -20.29
N ALA A 77 3.06 -1.26 -20.60
CA ALA A 77 4.47 -1.27 -20.97
C ALA A 77 5.41 -1.75 -19.83
N ALA A 78 5.00 -1.56 -18.57
CA ALA A 78 5.68 -2.07 -17.39
C ALA A 78 5.34 -3.56 -17.08
N GLY A 79 4.51 -4.21 -17.89
CA GLY A 79 4.10 -5.61 -17.73
C GLY A 79 2.93 -5.82 -16.76
N ILE A 80 2.16 -4.76 -16.47
CA ILE A 80 0.93 -4.80 -15.70
C ILE A 80 -0.22 -4.86 -16.70
N GLU A 81 -0.63 -6.09 -16.99
CA GLU A 81 -1.64 -6.40 -18.01
C GLU A 81 -3.02 -6.61 -17.37
N ASN A 82 -4.04 -6.84 -18.19
CA ASN A 82 -5.42 -7.15 -17.76
C ASN A 82 -6.12 -6.05 -16.95
N ILE A 83 -5.80 -4.78 -17.23
CA ILE A 83 -6.56 -3.64 -16.72
C ILE A 83 -7.84 -3.49 -17.56
N SER A 84 -8.98 -3.91 -17.01
CA SER A 84 -10.26 -3.97 -17.73
C SER A 84 -11.19 -2.80 -17.41
N ALA A 85 -11.06 -2.21 -16.22
CA ALA A 85 -12.04 -1.28 -15.70
C ALA A 85 -11.48 -0.26 -14.70
N TYR A 86 -12.29 0.75 -14.41
CA TYR A 86 -12.04 1.72 -13.35
C TYR A 86 -13.29 2.02 -12.52
N LEU A 87 -13.06 2.47 -11.30
CA LEU A 87 -14.05 2.95 -10.34
C LEU A 87 -13.61 4.33 -9.83
N LEU A 88 -14.55 5.28 -9.75
CA LEU A 88 -14.26 6.55 -9.08
C LEU A 88 -14.36 6.37 -7.58
N ALA A 89 -13.37 6.83 -6.84
CA ALA A 89 -13.35 6.70 -5.38
C ALA A 89 -14.55 7.40 -4.71
N GLU A 90 -15.05 8.47 -5.31
CA GLU A 90 -16.20 9.25 -4.84
C GLU A 90 -17.54 8.54 -5.06
N ASP A 91 -17.58 7.53 -5.91
CA ASP A 91 -18.77 6.71 -6.15
C ASP A 91 -18.91 5.58 -5.09
N ILE A 92 -17.98 5.47 -4.14
CA ILE A 92 -17.99 4.46 -3.07
C ILE A 92 -18.63 5.04 -1.80
N PRO A 93 -19.72 4.44 -1.28
CA PRO A 93 -20.34 4.89 -0.04
C PRO A 93 -19.39 4.79 1.16
N GLU A 94 -19.41 5.79 2.04
CA GLU A 94 -18.56 5.80 3.25
C GLU A 94 -18.77 4.57 4.13
N SER A 95 -19.99 3.99 4.15
CA SER A 95 -20.32 2.76 4.87
C SER A 95 -19.57 1.52 4.40
N ASN A 96 -19.00 1.58 3.19
CA ASN A 96 -18.27 0.49 2.55
C ASN A 96 -16.75 0.71 2.60
N LEU A 97 -16.31 1.80 3.22
CA LEU A 97 -14.90 2.11 3.38
C LEU A 97 -14.34 1.56 4.70
N GLU A 98 -13.15 0.98 4.62
CA GLU A 98 -12.33 0.66 5.78
C GLU A 98 -11.10 1.58 5.87
N LYS A 99 -10.44 1.53 7.02
CA LYS A 99 -9.26 2.34 7.31
C LYS A 99 -8.03 1.47 7.52
N ILE A 100 -6.86 2.04 7.26
CA ILE A 100 -5.58 1.49 7.70
C ILE A 100 -5.24 2.16 9.03
N GLN A 101 -4.88 1.36 10.03
CA GLN A 101 -4.41 1.89 11.30
C GLN A 101 -3.05 2.58 11.11
N THR A 102 -2.88 3.73 11.76
CA THR A 102 -1.62 4.48 11.75
C THR A 102 -1.17 4.74 13.18
N ILE A 103 0.13 4.97 13.35
CA ILE A 103 0.74 5.38 14.62
C ILE A 103 1.71 6.54 14.37
N PRO A 104 1.66 7.63 15.16
CA PRO A 104 2.70 8.64 15.13
C PRO A 104 4.08 8.04 15.43
N ALA A 105 5.12 8.52 14.75
CA ALA A 105 6.48 8.01 14.97
C ALA A 105 6.92 8.13 16.43
N ALA A 106 6.57 9.22 17.13
CA ALA A 106 6.90 9.40 18.54
C ALA A 106 6.28 8.32 19.45
N ASP A 107 5.01 7.97 19.19
CA ASP A 107 4.31 6.93 19.94
C ASP A 107 4.92 5.55 19.64
N PHE A 108 5.26 5.29 18.37
CA PHE A 108 5.97 4.06 18.00
C PHE A 108 7.33 3.94 18.68
N MET A 109 8.09 5.02 18.78
CA MET A 109 9.43 5.02 19.38
C MET A 109 9.43 4.75 20.89
N THR A 110 8.29 4.93 21.55
CA THR A 110 8.09 4.63 22.97
C THR A 110 7.28 3.35 23.21
N LEU A 111 6.98 2.61 22.15
CA LEU A 111 6.16 1.41 22.21
C LEU A 111 6.88 0.26 22.91
N GLU A 112 6.17 -0.31 23.89
CA GLU A 112 6.60 -1.50 24.62
C GLU A 112 5.72 -2.71 24.27
N GLY A 113 6.21 -3.91 24.61
CA GLY A 113 5.51 -5.17 24.34
C GLY A 113 5.97 -5.88 23.06
N ASN A 114 5.23 -6.92 22.67
CA ASN A 114 5.58 -7.78 21.55
C ASN A 114 4.90 -7.29 20.26
N TYR A 115 5.70 -7.07 19.23
CA TYR A 115 5.24 -6.60 17.92
C TYR A 115 6.29 -6.97 16.87
N ARG A 116 5.98 -6.74 15.59
CA ARG A 116 6.96 -6.82 14.50
C ARG A 116 7.15 -5.45 13.88
N LEU A 117 8.40 -4.98 13.76
CA LEU A 117 8.73 -3.83 12.93
C LEU A 117 9.17 -4.33 11.56
N LEU A 118 8.43 -3.94 10.51
CA LEU A 118 8.70 -4.32 9.12
C LEU A 118 9.24 -3.11 8.34
N ASP A 119 10.54 -3.11 8.05
CA ASP A 119 11.15 -2.11 7.16
C ASP A 119 11.09 -2.60 5.71
N LEU A 120 10.47 -1.79 4.85
CA LEU A 120 10.19 -2.08 3.43
C LEU A 120 11.19 -1.40 2.48
N ARG A 121 12.22 -0.75 3.01
CA ARG A 121 13.30 -0.19 2.21
C ARG A 121 14.18 -1.32 1.68
N HIS A 122 14.70 -1.16 0.47
CA HIS A 122 15.73 -2.05 -0.02
C HIS A 122 17.00 -1.85 0.81
N PRO A 123 17.78 -2.90 1.17
CA PRO A 123 19.02 -2.78 1.93
C PRO A 123 19.97 -1.69 1.42
N ASP A 124 20.11 -1.58 0.10
CA ASP A 124 20.95 -0.57 -0.55
C ASP A 124 20.47 0.89 -0.35
N GLU A 125 19.20 1.09 0.00
CA GLU A 125 18.64 2.42 0.32
C GLU A 125 18.82 2.78 1.81
N ILE A 126 19.21 1.81 2.66
CA ILE A 126 19.35 2.00 4.11
C ILE A 126 20.63 2.78 4.40
N THR A 127 20.53 4.09 4.31
CA THR A 127 21.58 5.02 4.76
C THR A 127 21.57 5.22 6.27
N ARG A 128 20.44 4.92 6.92
CA ARG A 128 20.23 5.04 8.36
C ARG A 128 19.39 3.87 8.88
N PRO A 129 19.81 3.22 9.98
CA PRO A 129 19.14 2.06 10.52
C PRO A 129 17.77 2.43 11.09
N ALA A 130 16.80 1.55 10.88
CA ALA A 130 15.55 1.57 11.64
C ALA A 130 15.81 1.14 13.09
N PRO A 131 14.86 1.38 14.03
CA PRO A 131 14.95 0.82 15.37
C PRO A 131 15.17 -0.69 15.33
N GLU A 132 16.16 -1.21 16.06
CA GLU A 132 16.57 -2.62 15.97
C GLU A 132 15.57 -3.58 16.64
N LYS A 133 14.81 -3.07 17.62
CA LYS A 133 13.86 -3.87 18.41
C LYS A 133 12.77 -4.47 17.52
N HIS A 134 12.75 -5.79 17.46
CA HIS A 134 11.81 -6.60 16.68
C HIS A 134 11.85 -6.32 15.16
N LEU A 135 12.96 -5.78 14.65
CA LEU A 135 13.11 -5.44 13.24
C LEU A 135 13.18 -6.68 12.35
N VAL A 136 12.47 -6.62 11.23
CA VAL A 136 12.63 -7.47 10.06
C VAL A 136 12.62 -6.56 8.84
N ASN A 137 13.56 -6.77 7.93
CA ASN A 137 13.59 -6.08 6.66
C ASN A 137 13.10 -7.04 5.57
N ILE A 138 12.04 -6.64 4.86
CA ILE A 138 11.57 -7.29 3.63
C ILE A 138 11.34 -6.16 2.64
N PRO A 139 12.18 -6.01 1.60
CA PRO A 139 11.93 -5.03 0.54
C PRO A 139 10.52 -5.19 -0.02
N ILE A 140 9.87 -4.08 -0.40
CA ILE A 140 8.47 -4.12 -0.83
C ILE A 140 8.24 -5.07 -2.02
N GLU A 141 9.20 -5.19 -2.91
CA GLU A 141 9.21 -6.09 -4.07
C GLU A 141 9.28 -7.59 -3.68
N GLU A 142 9.81 -7.90 -2.50
CA GLU A 142 9.96 -9.26 -1.98
C GLU A 142 8.83 -9.64 -1.02
N LEU A 143 8.02 -8.66 -0.57
CA LEU A 143 6.96 -8.88 0.41
C LEU A 143 5.96 -9.96 0.00
N PRO A 144 5.47 -10.03 -1.26
CA PRO A 144 4.48 -11.03 -1.66
C PRO A 144 4.95 -12.48 -1.53
N GLU A 145 6.26 -12.71 -1.57
CA GLU A 145 6.86 -14.05 -1.45
C GLU A 145 7.26 -14.36 0.01
N ASN A 146 7.55 -13.32 0.81
CA ASN A 146 8.18 -13.48 2.13
C ASN A 146 7.29 -13.08 3.32
N TYR A 147 6.07 -12.57 3.10
CA TYR A 147 5.19 -12.11 4.19
C TYR A 147 4.90 -13.19 5.24
N SER A 148 4.94 -14.47 4.86
CA SER A 148 4.67 -15.62 5.74
C SER A 148 5.71 -15.81 6.86
N GLN A 149 6.84 -15.12 6.80
CA GLN A 149 7.82 -15.09 7.89
C GLN A 149 7.39 -14.24 9.09
N LEU A 150 6.33 -13.44 8.94
CA LEU A 150 5.77 -12.62 10.00
C LEU A 150 4.81 -13.47 10.86
N ASP A 151 4.73 -13.17 12.15
CA ASP A 151 3.77 -13.83 13.04
C ASP A 151 2.39 -13.18 12.89
N LEU A 152 1.40 -13.97 12.47
CA LEU A 152 0.02 -13.54 12.25
C LEU A 152 -0.66 -13.02 13.53
N ASN A 153 -0.16 -13.39 14.72
CA ASN A 153 -0.72 -12.98 16.00
C ASN A 153 -0.14 -11.66 16.53
N LEU A 154 0.83 -11.07 15.83
CA LEU A 154 1.47 -9.81 16.23
C LEU A 154 1.01 -8.66 15.34
N ASN A 155 0.92 -7.47 15.95
CA ASN A 155 0.82 -6.24 15.20
C ASN A 155 2.10 -6.04 14.36
N VAL A 156 1.91 -5.70 13.08
CA VAL A 156 3.01 -5.45 12.14
C VAL A 156 3.11 -3.96 11.86
N TYR A 157 4.09 -3.31 12.45
CA TYR A 157 4.36 -1.89 12.23
C TYR A 157 5.16 -1.73 10.94
N THR A 158 4.55 -1.14 9.91
CA THR A 158 5.19 -0.99 8.60
C THR A 158 5.94 0.33 8.49
N LEU A 159 7.16 0.27 7.98
CA LEU A 159 8.09 1.39 7.87
C LEU A 159 8.66 1.47 6.46
N CYS A 160 8.80 2.67 5.94
CA CYS A 160 9.64 2.94 4.77
C CYS A 160 10.21 4.36 4.86
N GLY A 161 10.73 4.93 3.76
CA GLY A 161 11.24 6.31 3.76
C GLY A 161 10.24 7.38 4.21
N SER A 162 9.04 7.39 3.60
CA SER A 162 8.04 8.47 3.75
C SER A 162 6.59 8.00 3.98
N GLY A 163 6.37 6.68 4.06
CA GLY A 163 5.07 6.04 4.32
C GLY A 163 4.38 5.42 3.10
N GLY A 164 4.71 5.80 1.86
CA GLY A 164 3.98 5.31 0.67
C GLY A 164 4.05 3.78 0.48
N ARG A 165 5.27 3.22 0.55
CA ARG A 165 5.48 1.75 0.53
C ARG A 165 4.86 1.07 1.75
N ALA A 166 4.84 1.77 2.90
CA ALA A 166 4.33 1.23 4.15
C ALA A 166 2.81 1.05 4.11
N THR A 167 2.09 1.98 3.47
CA THR A 167 0.65 1.85 3.22
C THR A 167 0.34 0.75 2.21
N ALA A 168 1.10 0.65 1.12
CA ALA A 168 0.96 -0.45 0.15
C ALA A 168 1.12 -1.82 0.84
N ALA A 169 2.20 -2.01 1.58
CA ALA A 169 2.44 -3.22 2.35
C ALA A 169 1.35 -3.48 3.40
N ALA A 170 0.87 -2.45 4.10
CA ALA A 170 -0.22 -2.60 5.07
C ALA A 170 -1.51 -3.08 4.38
N SER A 171 -1.88 -2.50 3.24
CA SER A 171 -3.07 -2.96 2.49
C SER A 171 -2.93 -4.41 2.01
N TYR A 172 -1.74 -4.81 1.56
CA TYR A 172 -1.44 -6.20 1.19
C TYR A 172 -1.53 -7.15 2.39
N LEU A 173 -0.83 -6.85 3.48
CA LEU A 173 -0.78 -7.69 4.68
C LEU A 173 -2.16 -7.86 5.33
N LYS A 174 -2.98 -6.81 5.31
CA LYS A 174 -4.36 -6.88 5.82
C LYS A 174 -5.21 -7.88 5.02
N LYS A 175 -5.06 -7.94 3.69
CA LYS A 175 -5.69 -8.96 2.83
C LYS A 175 -5.21 -10.38 3.17
N GLN A 176 -3.96 -10.53 3.62
CA GLN A 176 -3.40 -11.79 4.09
C GLN A 176 -3.77 -12.15 5.55
N GLY A 177 -4.61 -11.35 6.22
CA GLY A 177 -5.09 -11.61 7.58
C GLY A 177 -4.20 -11.08 8.71
N TYR A 178 -3.17 -10.30 8.40
CA TYR A 178 -2.32 -9.65 9.41
C TYR A 178 -2.97 -8.38 9.96
N GLN A 179 -2.39 -7.85 11.04
CA GLN A 179 -2.81 -6.61 11.68
C GLN A 179 -1.75 -5.51 11.48
N PRO A 180 -1.66 -4.91 10.27
CA PRO A 180 -0.65 -3.91 9.99
C PRO A 180 -1.04 -2.53 10.52
N ILE A 181 -0.04 -1.80 11.01
CA ILE A 181 -0.14 -0.42 11.49
C ILE A 181 0.96 0.40 10.82
N VAL A 182 0.60 1.46 10.11
CA VAL A 182 1.58 2.29 9.37
C VAL A 182 2.23 3.31 10.30
N ILE A 183 3.56 3.35 10.34
CA ILE A 183 4.28 4.42 11.04
C ILE A 183 4.22 5.70 10.21
N GLU A 184 3.61 6.74 10.78
CA GLU A 184 3.41 8.02 10.11
C GLU A 184 4.73 8.72 9.82
N GLY A 185 4.86 9.27 8.62
CA GLY A 185 6.08 9.97 8.17
C GLY A 185 7.29 9.05 7.92
N GLY A 186 7.20 7.75 8.22
CA GLY A 186 8.24 6.78 7.98
C GLY A 186 9.55 7.10 8.71
N MET A 187 10.67 6.70 8.11
CA MET A 187 12.01 6.94 8.65
C MET A 187 12.32 8.42 8.85
N GLY A 188 11.80 9.31 8.00
CA GLY A 188 12.01 10.75 8.18
C GLY A 188 11.48 11.25 9.53
N ALA A 189 10.31 10.76 9.96
CA ALA A 189 9.73 11.13 11.26
C ALA A 189 10.43 10.43 12.43
N VAL A 190 10.83 9.16 12.27
CA VAL A 190 11.65 8.44 13.27
C VAL A 190 12.96 9.16 13.54
N GLU A 191 13.63 9.66 12.51
CA GLU A 191 14.85 10.43 12.67
C GLU A 191 14.65 11.80 13.32
N ALA A 192 13.56 12.48 12.99
CA ALA A 192 13.23 13.76 13.62
C ALA A 192 13.07 13.57 15.14
N PHE A 193 12.33 12.54 15.54
CA PHE A 193 12.20 12.15 16.95
C PHE A 193 13.55 11.88 17.61
N ASN A 194 14.44 11.09 16.98
CA ASN A 194 15.77 10.80 17.52
C ASN A 194 16.66 12.03 17.67
N LYS A 195 16.39 13.11 16.92
CA LYS A 195 17.09 14.39 17.02
C LYS A 195 16.46 15.35 18.04
N GLY A 196 15.34 14.95 18.67
CA GLY A 196 14.55 15.81 19.55
C GLY A 196 13.83 16.94 18.81
N LEU A 197 13.52 16.74 17.53
CA LEU A 197 12.80 17.68 16.65
C LEU A 197 11.30 17.39 16.62
#